data_AF-A0A7T5RG77-F1
#
_entry.id   AF-A0A7T5RG77-F1
#
_cell.length_a   1.000
_cell.length_b   1.000
_cell.length_c   1.000
_cell.angle_alpha   90.00
_cell.angle_beta   90.00
_cell.angle_gamma   90.00
#
_symmetry.space_group_name_H-M   'P 1'
#
loop_
_entity.id
_entity.type
_entity.pdbx_description
1 polymer ?
#
loop_
_entity_poly.entity_id
_entity_poly.type
_entity_poly.pdbx_seq_one_letter_code
_entity_poly.pdbx_strand_id
1 'polypeptide(L)'
;MMKEILGYKKQYQKILSKWTQNHLVGLFVFNILVILLLLLRSGGYFSPYYSITINAVVFMSLLATAFLIGARSKTFFIIGLILWLFAAFLRLSGIEVWAERTAVYVYQTLILGTALFLVENINSNVFKK
;
A
#
# COMPACT_ATOMS: atom_id res chain seq x y z
N MET A 1 -10.00 29.40 -19.11
CA MET A 1 -10.39 28.83 -17.80
C MET A 1 -11.26 27.57 -17.89
N MET A 2 -12.58 27.62 -18.18
CA MET A 2 -13.43 26.41 -18.11
C MET A 2 -13.12 25.34 -19.18
N LYS A 3 -12.74 25.76 -20.40
CA LYS A 3 -12.29 24.83 -21.47
C LYS A 3 -10.95 24.16 -21.16
N GLU A 4 -10.06 24.83 -20.44
CA GLU A 4 -8.75 24.27 -20.05
C GLU A 4 -8.92 23.19 -18.98
N ILE A 5 -9.77 23.42 -17.97
CA ILE A 5 -10.11 22.42 -16.95
C ILE A 5 -10.71 21.16 -17.58
N LEU A 6 -11.60 21.31 -18.58
CA LEU A 6 -12.18 20.19 -19.32
C LEU A 6 -11.13 19.41 -20.14
N GLY A 7 -10.15 20.10 -20.72
CA GLY A 7 -9.02 19.50 -21.42
C GLY A 7 -8.16 18.64 -20.49
N TYR A 8 -7.77 19.19 -19.34
CA TYR A 8 -7.02 18.45 -18.31
C TYR A 8 -7.79 17.21 -17.85
N LYS A 9 -9.08 17.34 -17.51
CA LYS A 9 -9.92 16.20 -17.08
C LYS A 9 -9.90 15.05 -18.09
N LYS A 10 -10.01 15.36 -19.38
CA LYS A 10 -10.03 14.35 -20.46
C LYS A 10 -8.67 13.67 -20.63
N GLN A 11 -7.57 14.39 -20.47
CA GLN A 11 -6.22 13.82 -20.51
C GLN A 11 -5.97 12.90 -19.31
N TYR A 12 -6.33 13.33 -18.09
CA TYR A 12 -6.21 12.51 -16.89
C TYR A 12 -7.03 11.22 -16.99
N GLN A 13 -8.26 11.29 -17.48
CA GLN A 13 -9.10 10.10 -17.68
C GLN A 13 -8.47 9.08 -18.63
N LYS A 14 -7.84 9.54 -19.73
CA LYS A 14 -7.15 8.65 -20.66
C LYS A 14 -5.93 7.97 -20.02
N ILE A 15 -5.12 8.73 -19.29
CA ILE A 15 -3.93 8.21 -18.61
C ILE A 15 -4.35 7.19 -17.54
N LEU A 16 -5.36 7.53 -16.73
CA LEU A 16 -5.88 6.67 -15.68
C LEU A 16 -6.49 5.39 -16.27
N SER A 17 -7.32 5.51 -17.30
CA SER A 17 -7.92 4.34 -17.98
C SER A 17 -6.86 3.40 -18.53
N LYS A 18 -5.83 3.94 -19.20
CA LYS A 18 -4.71 3.14 -19.72
C LYS A 18 -3.91 2.46 -18.60
N TRP A 19 -3.65 3.18 -17.50
CA TRP A 19 -2.97 2.61 -16.33
C TRP A 19 -3.80 1.48 -15.71
N THR A 20 -5.10 1.69 -15.51
CA THR A 20 -6.02 0.69 -14.96
C THR A 20 -6.09 -0.55 -15.84
N GLN A 21 -6.20 -0.40 -17.16
CA GLN A 21 -6.19 -1.54 -18.10
C GLN A 21 -4.92 -2.38 -17.99
N ASN A 22 -3.76 -1.73 -17.82
CA ASN A 22 -2.48 -2.44 -17.67
C ASN A 22 -2.34 -3.15 -16.31
N HIS A 23 -3.06 -2.73 -15.27
CA HIS A 23 -2.96 -3.28 -13.92
C HIS A 23 -4.23 -4.02 -13.48
N LEU A 24 -5.19 -4.23 -14.37
CA LEU A 24 -6.51 -4.77 -14.03
C LEU A 24 -6.41 -6.16 -13.39
N VAL A 25 -5.57 -7.02 -13.95
CA VAL A 25 -5.31 -8.36 -13.40
C VAL A 25 -4.65 -8.29 -12.03
N GLY A 26 -3.62 -7.43 -11.89
CA GLY A 26 -2.94 -7.22 -10.61
C GLY A 26 -3.87 -6.70 -9.52
N LEU A 27 -4.74 -5.75 -9.86
CA LEU A 27 -5.78 -5.22 -8.97
C LEU A 27 -6.80 -6.30 -8.59
N PHE A 28 -7.24 -7.13 -9.54
CA PHE A 28 -8.18 -8.21 -9.26
C PHE A 28 -7.59 -9.25 -8.29
N VAL A 29 -6.38 -9.72 -8.58
CA VAL A 29 -5.66 -10.68 -7.72
C VAL A 29 -5.39 -10.08 -6.34
N PHE A 30 -4.98 -8.81 -6.28
CA PHE A 30 -4.76 -8.10 -5.02
C PHE A 30 -6.03 -8.07 -4.15
N ASN A 31 -7.17 -7.71 -4.73
CA ASN A 31 -8.43 -7.66 -3.99
C ASN A 31 -8.84 -9.03 -3.47
N ILE A 32 -8.77 -10.09 -4.29
CA ILE A 32 -9.06 -11.46 -3.85
C ILE A 32 -8.13 -11.86 -2.70
N LEU A 33 -6.83 -11.62 -2.83
CA LEU A 33 -5.84 -11.94 -1.82
C LEU A 33 -6.15 -11.25 -0.49
N VAL A 34 -6.43 -9.95 -0.51
CA VAL A 34 -6.77 -9.17 0.69
C VAL A 34 -8.04 -9.69 1.36
N ILE A 35 -9.08 -9.99 0.57
CA ILE A 35 -10.34 -10.55 1.08
C ILE A 35 -10.07 -11.90 1.75
N LEU A 36 -9.31 -12.79 1.11
CA LEU A 36 -8.96 -14.10 1.68
C LEU A 36 -8.18 -13.96 2.99
N LEU A 37 -7.18 -13.06 3.04
CA LEU A 37 -6.42 -12.81 4.27
C LEU A 37 -7.31 -12.32 5.42
N LEU A 38 -8.26 -11.42 5.12
CA LEU A 38 -9.21 -10.93 6.11
C LEU A 38 -10.18 -12.03 6.58
N LEU A 39 -10.67 -12.87 5.68
CA LEU A 39 -11.53 -14.00 6.01
C LEU A 39 -10.81 -15.05 6.85
N LEU A 40 -9.58 -15.42 6.49
CA LEU A 40 -8.76 -16.36 7.26
C LEU A 40 -8.53 -15.87 8.68
N ARG A 41 -8.28 -14.57 8.83
CA ARG A 41 -8.13 -13.94 10.13
C ARG A 41 -9.45 -13.93 10.92
N SER A 42 -10.56 -13.57 10.29
CA SER A 42 -11.88 -13.49 10.94
C SER A 42 -12.42 -14.87 11.33
N GLY A 43 -12.14 -15.91 10.53
CA GLY A 43 -12.58 -17.27 10.78
C GLY A 43 -11.76 -18.01 11.83
N GLY A 44 -10.69 -17.40 12.37
CA GLY A 44 -9.86 -18.01 13.39
C GLY A 44 -9.14 -19.30 12.94
N TYR A 45 -9.05 -19.55 11.63
CA TYR A 45 -8.60 -20.81 11.04
C TYR A 45 -7.22 -21.30 11.52
N PHE A 46 -6.37 -20.38 11.97
CA PHE A 46 -5.03 -20.70 12.44
C PHE A 46 -4.87 -20.63 13.97
N SER A 47 -5.95 -20.50 14.73
CA SER A 47 -5.90 -20.65 16.20
C SER A 47 -5.94 -22.14 16.58
N PRO A 48 -5.04 -22.65 17.45
CA PRO A 48 -4.06 -21.94 18.28
C PRO A 48 -2.63 -21.87 17.70
N TYR A 49 -2.34 -22.55 16.59
CA TYR A 49 -0.95 -22.79 16.17
C TYR A 49 -0.26 -21.61 15.46
N TYR A 50 -1.01 -20.71 14.82
CA TYR A 50 -0.44 -19.59 14.06
C TYR A 50 -1.40 -18.40 13.93
N SER A 51 -1.61 -17.62 15.00
CA SER A 51 -2.54 -16.48 14.93
C SER A 51 -2.13 -15.45 13.86
N ILE A 52 -2.85 -15.41 12.74
CA ILE A 52 -2.74 -14.34 11.75
C ILE A 52 -3.23 -13.04 12.40
N THR A 53 -2.28 -12.21 12.81
CA THR A 53 -2.58 -10.91 13.43
C THR A 53 -3.01 -9.89 12.37
N ILE A 54 -3.65 -8.78 12.79
CA ILE A 54 -3.97 -7.69 11.84
C ILE A 54 -2.71 -7.16 11.18
N ASN A 55 -1.63 -7.08 11.94
CA ASN A 55 -0.34 -6.58 11.48
C ASN A 55 0.24 -7.46 10.37
N ALA A 56 0.03 -8.78 10.43
CA ALA A 56 0.44 -9.70 9.37
C ALA A 56 -0.38 -9.48 8.09
N VAL A 57 -1.71 -9.30 8.21
CA VAL A 57 -2.57 -9.02 7.04
C VAL A 57 -2.14 -7.71 6.36
N VAL A 58 -1.92 -6.65 7.14
CA VAL A 58 -1.49 -5.34 6.62
C VAL A 58 -0.09 -5.44 5.99
N PHE A 59 0.84 -6.15 6.61
CA PHE A 59 2.17 -6.35 6.05
C PHE A 59 2.13 -7.11 4.72
N MET A 60 1.36 -8.19 4.65
CA MET A 60 1.20 -8.98 3.44
C MET A 60 0.49 -8.19 2.33
N SER A 61 -0.46 -7.33 2.66
CA SER A 61 -1.10 -6.46 1.66
C SER A 61 -0.14 -5.39 1.14
N LEU A 62 0.71 -4.82 1.99
CA LEU A 62 1.77 -3.90 1.56
C LEU A 62 2.78 -4.58 0.63
N LEU A 63 3.21 -5.80 0.96
CA LEU A 63 4.07 -6.61 0.07
C LEU A 63 3.38 -6.90 -1.27
N ALA A 64 2.13 -7.37 -1.24
CA ALA A 64 1.36 -7.64 -2.44
C ALA A 64 1.18 -6.40 -3.31
N THR A 65 1.05 -5.21 -2.71
CA THR A 65 0.99 -3.93 -3.43
C THR A 65 2.27 -3.64 -4.21
N ALA A 66 3.44 -3.94 -3.65
CA ALA A 66 4.71 -3.77 -4.36
C ALA A 66 4.79 -4.66 -5.60
N PHE A 67 4.43 -5.94 -5.49
CA PHE A 67 4.61 -6.92 -6.57
C PHE A 67 3.46 -6.95 -7.59
N LEU A 68 2.20 -6.92 -7.14
CA LEU A 68 1.04 -7.07 -8.03
C LEU A 68 0.64 -5.77 -8.71
N ILE A 69 0.83 -4.63 -8.04
CA ILE A 69 0.44 -3.31 -8.56
C ILE A 69 1.67 -2.56 -9.10
N GLY A 70 2.89 -3.00 -8.78
CA GLY A 70 4.11 -2.31 -9.21
C GLY A 70 4.29 -0.95 -8.52
N ALA A 71 3.84 -0.84 -7.27
CA ALA A 71 3.95 0.39 -6.50
C ALA A 71 5.43 0.75 -6.26
N ARG A 72 5.81 1.97 -6.61
CA ARG A 72 7.18 2.49 -6.46
C ARG A 72 7.48 2.87 -5.01
N SER A 73 8.76 2.96 -4.67
CA SER A 73 9.25 3.44 -3.36
C SER A 73 8.56 4.74 -2.90
N LYS A 74 8.38 5.71 -3.82
CA LYS A 74 7.67 6.97 -3.55
C LYS A 74 6.25 6.76 -3.00
N THR A 75 5.52 5.79 -3.53
CA THR A 75 4.15 5.49 -3.08
C THR A 75 4.15 5.03 -1.63
N PHE A 76 5.10 4.17 -1.24
CA PHE A 76 5.24 3.70 0.14
C PHE A 76 5.59 4.85 1.08
N PHE A 77 6.49 5.76 0.72
CA PHE A 77 6.77 6.92 1.57
C PHE A 77 5.56 7.84 1.77
N ILE A 78 4.76 8.06 0.72
CA ILE A 78 3.52 8.85 0.82
C ILE A 78 2.51 8.15 1.74
N ILE A 79 2.30 6.84 1.56
CA ILE A 79 1.41 6.06 2.44
C ILE A 79 1.91 6.09 3.89
N GLY A 80 3.22 5.93 4.11
CA GLY A 80 3.82 5.99 5.43
C GLY A 80 3.61 7.35 6.11
N LEU A 81 3.74 8.44 5.36
CA LEU A 81 3.45 9.80 5.86
C LEU A 81 1.97 9.93 6.26
N ILE A 82 1.04 9.46 5.43
CA ILE A 82 -0.40 9.50 5.71
C ILE A 82 -0.71 8.69 6.97
N LEU A 83 -0.18 7.47 7.07
CA LEU A 83 -0.36 6.62 8.25
C LEU A 83 0.25 7.26 9.50
N TRP A 84 1.35 7.98 9.38
CA TRP A 84 2.00 8.63 10.51
C TRP A 84 1.18 9.81 11.03
N LEU A 85 0.68 10.66 10.12
CA LEU A 85 -0.25 11.73 10.47
C LEU A 85 -1.54 11.17 11.10
N PHE A 86 -2.04 10.05 10.56
CA PHE A 86 -3.21 9.38 11.10
C PHE A 86 -2.96 8.78 12.48
N ALA A 87 -1.81 8.15 12.71
CA ALA A 87 -1.42 7.63 14.03
C ALA A 87 -1.33 8.75 15.07
N ALA A 88 -0.73 9.89 14.70
CA ALA A 88 -0.66 11.08 15.56
C ALA A 88 -2.07 11.60 15.89
N PHE A 89 -2.95 11.69 14.90
CA PHE A 89 -4.34 12.08 15.10
C PHE A 89 -5.10 11.14 16.04
N LEU A 90 -4.95 9.82 15.87
CA LEU A 90 -5.58 8.82 16.75
C LEU A 90 -5.08 8.92 18.18
N ARG A 91 -3.76 9.16 18.37
CA ARG A 91 -3.16 9.34 19.70
C ARG A 91 -3.73 10.57 20.40
N LEU A 92 -3.85 11.70 19.69
CA LEU A 92 -4.44 12.94 20.21
C LEU A 92 -5.93 12.78 20.53
N SER A 93 -6.63 11.90 19.82
CA SER A 93 -8.05 11.60 20.02
C SER A 93 -8.31 10.58 21.15
N GLY A 94 -7.27 10.09 21.83
CA GLY A 94 -7.38 9.12 22.92
C GLY A 94 -7.63 7.67 22.48
N ILE A 95 -7.48 7.36 21.18
CA ILE A 95 -7.71 6.02 20.64
C ILE A 95 -6.38 5.23 20.61
N GLU A 96 -5.87 4.88 21.78
CA GLU A 96 -4.49 4.38 21.95
C GLU A 96 -4.21 3.07 21.18
N VAL A 97 -5.10 2.08 21.27
CA VAL A 97 -4.92 0.77 20.63
C VAL A 97 -4.78 0.87 19.11
N TRP A 98 -5.54 1.77 18.49
CA TRP A 98 -5.47 1.99 17.05
C TRP A 98 -4.28 2.87 16.67
N ALA A 99 -3.90 3.83 17.52
CA ALA A 99 -2.70 4.64 17.31
C ALA A 99 -1.44 3.75 17.30
N GLU A 100 -1.33 2.82 18.24
CA GLU A 100 -0.20 1.87 18.32
C GLU A 100 -0.13 0.96 17.09
N ARG A 101 -1.26 0.38 16.68
CA ARG A 101 -1.32 -0.44 15.45
C ARG A 101 -0.94 0.37 14.22
N THR A 102 -1.45 1.59 14.11
CA THR A 102 -1.13 2.46 12.97
C THR A 102 0.34 2.83 12.95
N ALA A 103 0.96 3.08 14.10
CA ALA A 103 2.40 3.30 14.21
C ALA A 103 3.21 2.07 13.73
N VAL A 104 2.76 0.85 14.02
CA VAL A 104 3.37 -0.37 13.46
C VAL A 104 3.24 -0.39 11.94
N TYR A 105 2.10 0.01 11.37
CA TYR A 105 1.91 0.06 9.92
C TYR A 105 2.80 1.11 9.25
N VAL A 106 3.05 2.26 9.91
CA VAL A 106 4.02 3.26 9.47
C VAL A 106 5.40 2.61 9.35
N TYR A 107 5.85 1.95 10.41
CA TYR A 107 7.16 1.29 10.45
C TYR A 107 7.30 0.24 9.34
N GLN A 108 6.30 -0.64 9.19
CA GLN A 108 6.27 -1.64 8.11
C GLN A 108 6.35 -1.00 6.72
N THR A 109 5.59 0.07 6.51
CA THR A 109 5.55 0.80 5.23
C THR A 109 6.89 1.46 4.92
N LEU A 110 7.55 2.05 5.91
CA LEU A 110 8.86 2.69 5.76
C LEU A 110 9.97 1.68 5.47
N ILE A 111 9.96 0.52 6.13
CA ILE A 111 10.90 -0.57 5.82
C ILE A 111 10.76 -1.00 4.37
N LEU A 112 9.53 -1.28 3.92
CA LEU A 112 9.27 -1.72 2.55
C LEU A 112 9.63 -0.62 1.54
N GLY A 113 9.29 0.64 1.82
CA GLY A 113 9.66 1.77 0.98
C GLY A 113 11.17 1.94 0.85
N THR A 114 11.91 1.76 1.94
CA THR A 114 13.38 1.82 1.94
C THR A 114 13.99 0.65 1.17
N ALA A 115 13.50 -0.57 1.38
CA ALA A 115 13.96 -1.75 0.64
C ALA A 115 13.73 -1.59 -0.88
N LEU A 116 12.54 -1.13 -1.28
CA LEU A 116 12.23 -0.85 -2.68
C LEU A 116 13.10 0.27 -3.25
N PHE A 117 13.34 1.33 -2.48
CA PHE A 117 14.22 2.42 -2.90
C PHE A 117 15.65 1.94 -3.20
N LEU A 118 16.19 1.06 -2.35
CA LEU A 118 17.51 0.46 -2.58
C LEU A 118 17.52 -0.38 -3.86
N VAL A 119 16.51 -1.24 -4.07
CA VAL A 119 16.39 -2.07 -5.27
C VAL A 119 16.24 -1.22 -6.54
N GLU A 120 15.38 -0.20 -6.51
CA GLU A 120 15.19 0.73 -7.62
C GLU A 120 16.49 1.46 -7.97
N ASN A 121 17.24 1.92 -6.95
CA ASN A 121 18.48 2.65 -7.17
C ASN A 121 19.60 1.73 -7.71
N ILE A 122 19.75 0.52 -7.17
CA ILE A 122 20.73 -0.47 -7.66
C ILE A 122 20.45 -0.80 -9.11
N ASN A 123 19.21 -1.16 -9.46
CA ASN A 123 18.84 -1.48 -10.84
C ASN A 123 19.05 -0.29 -11.78
N SER A 124 18.68 0.93 -11.36
CA SER A 124 18.87 2.11 -12.21
C SER A 124 20.35 2.43 -12.51
N ASN A 125 21.27 2.11 -11.59
CA ASN A 125 22.70 2.30 -11.79
C ASN A 125 23.31 1.21 -12.68
N VAL A 126 22.77 0.00 -12.66
CA VAL A 126 23.21 -1.10 -13.54
C VAL A 126 22.85 -0.82 -15.01
N PHE A 127 21.68 -0.24 -15.28
CA PHE A 127 21.24 0.08 -16.65
C PHE A 127 21.76 1.41 -17.22
N LYS A 128 22.50 2.20 -16.42
CA LYS A 128 23.15 3.44 -16.86
C LYS A 128 24.63 3.27 -17.23
N LYS A 129 25.20 2.08 -17.05
CA LYS A 129 26.52 1.69 -17.54
C LYS A 129 26.38 0.98 -18.88
#